data_AF-A0A430QBA7-F1
#
_entry.id   AF-A0A430QBA7-F1
#
_cell.length_a   1.000
_cell.length_b   1.000
_cell.length_c   1.000
_cell.angle_alpha   90.00
_cell.angle_beta   90.00
_cell.angle_gamma   90.00
#
_symmetry.space_group_name_H-M   'P 1'
#
loop_
_entity.id
_entity.type
_entity.pdbx_description
1 polymer ?
#
loop_
_entity_poly.entity_id
_entity_poly.type
_entity_poly.pdbx_seq_one_letter_code
_entity_poly.pdbx_strand_id
1 'polypeptide(L)'
;YYWTLNGKEANWIKPYNTMLSKKLIHSNDSYHLHSMDELGLWYFGIQRISNHLIAGLYQCIAINPFGKALSIPLKLEVASKPHFAEYPKNAILPENSSIVLRCSINEDITKPSATLNWLMNGEPIEKYLNGLRKIGRNNDQSILLKSLKSIN
;
A
#
# COMPACT_ATOMS: atom_id res chain seq x y z
N TYR A 1 30.03 -7.40 -5.20
CA TYR A 1 28.64 -7.88 -5.04
C TYR A 1 27.79 -7.22 -6.14
N TYR A 2 26.62 -7.77 -6.47
CA TYR A 2 25.68 -7.18 -7.43
C TYR A 2 24.23 -7.40 -6.97
N TRP A 3 23.29 -6.70 -7.61
CA TRP A 3 21.87 -6.81 -7.33
C TRP A 3 21.14 -7.55 -8.45
N THR A 4 20.09 -8.26 -8.07
CA THR A 4 19.15 -8.88 -9.00
C THR A 4 17.75 -8.35 -8.79
N LEU A 5 16.98 -8.24 -9.88
CA LEU A 5 15.55 -8.01 -9.92
C LEU A 5 14.89 -9.24 -10.56
N ASN A 6 14.04 -9.94 -9.81
CA ASN A 6 13.38 -11.17 -10.25
C ASN A 6 14.39 -12.21 -10.79
N GLY A 7 15.55 -12.32 -10.14
CA GLY A 7 16.63 -13.26 -10.49
C GLY A 7 17.53 -12.83 -11.65
N LYS A 8 17.25 -11.69 -12.31
CA LYS A 8 18.11 -11.13 -13.37
C LYS A 8 18.97 -10.00 -12.83
N GLU A 9 20.22 -9.89 -13.28
CA GLU A 9 21.12 -8.82 -12.84
C GLU A 9 20.55 -7.43 -13.16
N ALA A 10 20.56 -6.54 -12.17
CA ALA A 10 20.00 -5.20 -12.24
C ALA A 10 21.12 -4.15 -12.40
N ASN A 11 21.49 -3.87 -13.66
CA ASN A 11 22.65 -3.02 -14.00
C ASN A 11 22.47 -1.53 -13.68
N TRP A 12 21.25 -1.09 -13.41
CA TRP A 12 20.93 0.30 -13.04
C TRP A 12 21.09 0.56 -11.53
N ILE A 13 21.27 -0.48 -10.71
CA ILE A 13 21.65 -0.36 -9.30
C ILE A 13 23.17 -0.54 -9.21
N LYS A 14 23.91 0.54 -9.00
CA LYS A 14 25.37 0.46 -8.87
C LYS A 14 25.75 -0.13 -7.50
N PRO A 15 26.62 -1.15 -7.46
CA PRO A 15 27.21 -1.62 -6.19
C PRO A 15 27.95 -0.50 -5.48
N TYR A 16 27.83 -0.42 -4.16
CA TYR A 16 28.62 0.50 -3.30
C TYR A 16 30.11 0.31 -3.58
N ASN A 17 30.79 1.42 -3.88
CA ASN A 17 32.23 1.48 -3.99
C ASN A 17 32.83 2.04 -2.69
N THR A 18 33.62 1.23 -1.99
CA THR A 18 34.27 1.59 -0.73
C THR A 18 35.28 2.73 -0.85
N MET A 19 35.79 3.06 -2.05
CA MET A 19 36.71 4.18 -2.26
C MET A 19 36.03 5.56 -2.31
N LEU A 20 34.70 5.63 -2.40
CA LEU A 20 33.93 6.87 -2.57
C LEU A 20 33.15 7.27 -1.30
N SER A 21 33.53 6.76 -0.12
CA SER A 21 32.80 6.98 1.14
C SER A 21 32.92 8.42 1.67
N LYS A 22 32.38 9.41 0.96
CA LYS A 22 31.88 10.61 1.61
C LYS A 22 30.55 10.25 2.25
N LYS A 23 30.48 10.39 3.58
CA LYS A 23 29.23 10.42 4.33
C LYS A 23 28.28 11.39 3.62
N LEU A 24 27.23 10.88 2.99
CA LEU A 24 26.22 11.68 2.31
C LEU A 24 25.39 12.40 3.38
N ILE A 25 25.89 13.53 3.86
CA ILE A 25 25.13 14.46 4.69
C ILE A 25 24.37 15.34 3.70
N HIS A 26 23.06 15.08 3.55
CA HIS A 26 22.11 15.88 2.76
C HIS A 26 22.62 16.30 1.37
N SER A 27 22.59 15.36 0.41
CA SER A 27 22.60 15.76 -1.00
C SER A 27 21.17 16.04 -1.45
N ASN A 28 20.94 17.20 -2.07
CA ASN A 28 19.71 17.57 -2.76
C ASN A 28 19.51 16.79 -4.08
N ASP A 29 20.45 15.91 -4.44
CA ASP A 29 20.35 15.09 -5.63
C ASP A 29 19.52 13.83 -5.35
N SER A 30 18.52 13.64 -6.19
CA SER A 30 17.50 12.59 -6.15
C SER A 30 18.06 11.18 -6.40
N TYR A 31 18.78 10.61 -5.42
CA TYR A 31 19.25 9.22 -5.50
C TYR A 31 19.11 8.46 -4.18
N HIS A 32 18.82 7.17 -4.34
CA HIS A 32 18.58 6.15 -3.32
C HIS A 32 19.54 6.28 -2.13
N LEU A 33 19.00 6.55 -0.93
CA LEU A 33 19.81 6.50 0.29
C LEU A 33 20.05 5.04 0.66
N HIS A 34 21.33 4.67 0.73
CA HIS A 34 21.77 3.43 1.35
C HIS A 34 22.36 3.79 2.70
N SER A 35 21.65 3.48 3.79
CA SER A 35 22.19 3.62 5.15
C SER A 35 22.30 2.24 5.77
N MET A 36 23.39 2.02 6.50
CA MET A 36 23.61 0.84 7.32
C MET A 36 23.49 1.28 8.78
N ASP A 37 22.69 0.57 9.57
CA ASP A 37 22.68 0.79 11.02
C ASP A 37 23.89 0.12 11.70
N GLU A 38 24.01 0.31 13.01
CA GLU A 38 25.07 -0.29 13.83
C GLU A 38 25.04 -1.83 13.85
N LEU A 39 23.95 -2.44 13.36
CA LEU A 39 23.74 -3.89 13.30
C LEU A 39 24.01 -4.47 11.89
N GLY A 40 24.44 -3.64 10.94
CA GLY A 40 24.75 -4.09 9.57
C GLY A 40 23.51 -4.31 8.70
N LEU A 41 22.34 -3.81 9.12
CA LEU A 41 21.11 -3.88 8.32
C LEU A 41 21.07 -2.76 7.29
N TRP A 42 20.70 -3.10 6.06
CA TRP A 42 20.65 -2.18 4.93
C TRP A 42 19.26 -1.60 4.76
N TYR A 43 19.15 -0.28 4.80
CA TYR A 43 17.91 0.44 4.51
C TYR A 43 17.96 1.07 3.12
N PHE A 44 16.90 0.86 2.34
CA PHE A 44 16.66 1.57 1.10
C PHE A 44 15.80 2.80 1.41
N GLY A 45 16.44 3.94 1.66
CA GLY A 45 15.78 5.22 1.83
C GLY A 45 15.32 5.75 0.48
N ILE A 46 14.06 5.52 0.13
CA ILE A 46 13.45 6.08 -1.08
C ILE A 46 12.83 7.42 -0.71
N GLN A 47 13.60 8.51 -0.78
CA GLN A 47 13.07 9.83 -0.46
C GLN A 47 12.18 10.40 -1.58
N ARG A 48 12.32 9.88 -2.80
CA ARG A 48 11.42 10.15 -3.95
C ARG A 48 11.24 8.86 -4.73
N ILE A 49 9.99 8.41 -4.88
CA ILE A 49 9.64 7.32 -5.78
C ILE A 49 10.06 7.78 -7.18
N SER A 50 11.21 7.30 -7.68
CA SER A 50 11.60 7.59 -9.05
C SER A 50 10.65 6.84 -9.97
N ASN A 51 10.41 7.37 -11.17
CA ASN A 51 9.65 6.69 -12.23
C ASN A 51 10.32 5.38 -12.70
N HIS A 52 11.44 4.98 -12.08
CA HIS A 52 12.22 3.78 -12.38
C HIS A 52 12.09 2.69 -11.29
N LEU A 53 11.24 2.86 -10.28
CA LEU A 53 10.98 1.80 -9.32
C LEU A 53 10.07 0.74 -9.96
N ILE A 54 10.63 -0.46 -10.12
CA ILE A 54 9.96 -1.60 -10.75
C ILE A 54 9.57 -2.57 -9.64
N ALA A 55 8.29 -2.90 -9.54
CA ALA A 55 7.84 -3.93 -8.60
C ALA A 55 8.56 -5.26 -8.87
N GLY A 56 8.98 -5.96 -7.82
CA GLY A 56 9.66 -7.24 -7.94
C GLY A 56 10.47 -7.64 -6.73
N LEU A 57 11.18 -8.76 -6.88
CA LEU A 57 12.06 -9.32 -5.86
C LEU A 57 13.48 -8.83 -6.08
N TYR A 58 13.97 -8.04 -5.14
CA TYR A 58 15.33 -7.55 -5.09
C TYR A 58 16.19 -8.44 -4.22
N GLN A 59 17.35 -8.86 -4.70
CA GLN A 59 18.27 -9.68 -3.91
C GLN A 59 19.72 -9.27 -4.18
N CYS A 60 20.49 -9.10 -3.11
CA CYS A 60 21.91 -8.81 -3.18
C CYS A 60 22.70 -10.12 -3.21
N ILE A 61 23.72 -10.16 -4.06
CA ILE A 61 24.61 -11.30 -4.24
C ILE A 61 26.05 -10.85 -4.01
N ALA A 62 26.63 -11.30 -2.90
CA ALA A 62 28.04 -11.09 -2.57
C ALA A 62 28.86 -12.29 -3.08
N ILE A 63 29.94 -12.00 -3.80
CA ILE A 63 30.85 -13.02 -4.33
C ILE A 63 32.26 -12.65 -3.91
N ASN A 64 32.99 -13.63 -3.40
CA ASN A 64 34.43 -13.59 -3.19
C ASN A 64 35.06 -14.84 -3.84
N PRO A 65 36.41 -14.98 -3.87
CA PRO A 65 37.06 -16.15 -4.46
C PRO A 65 36.67 -17.50 -3.82
N PHE A 66 36.14 -17.49 -2.60
CA PHE A 66 35.78 -18.68 -1.84
C PHE A 66 34.31 -19.08 -2.00
N GLY A 67 33.48 -18.21 -2.60
CA GLY A 67 32.08 -18.54 -2.82
C GLY A 67 31.16 -17.34 -2.98
N LYS A 68 29.86 -17.65 -2.87
CA LYS A 68 28.76 -16.71 -3.09
C LYS A 68 27.76 -16.77 -1.92
N ALA A 69 27.40 -15.61 -1.40
CA ALA A 69 26.36 -15.43 -0.40
C ALA A 69 25.19 -14.63 -0.98
N LEU A 70 23.97 -14.98 -0.61
CA LEU A 70 22.74 -14.33 -1.06
C LEU A 70 22.04 -13.68 0.14
N SER A 71 21.52 -12.47 -0.03
CA SER A 71 20.66 -11.85 0.97
C SER A 71 19.27 -12.51 0.99
N ILE A 72 18.50 -12.25 2.05
CA ILE A 72 17.05 -12.48 2.02
C ILE A 72 16.46 -11.62 0.87
N PRO A 73 15.58 -12.17 0.00
CA PRO A 73 14.91 -11.38 -1.02
C PRO A 73 13.99 -10.32 -0.41
N LEU A 74 14.08 -9.08 -0.90
CA LEU A 74 13.18 -7.98 -0.58
C LEU A 74 12.11 -7.86 -1.67
N LYS A 75 10.83 -7.97 -1.29
CA LYS A 75 9.71 -7.71 -2.21
C LYS A 75 9.37 -6.22 -2.21
N LEU A 76 9.55 -5.58 -3.36
CA LEU A 76 9.09 -4.22 -3.61
C LEU A 76 7.73 -4.26 -4.33
N GLU A 77 6.74 -3.58 -3.76
CA GLU A 77 5.44 -3.32 -4.39
C GLU A 77 5.27 -1.82 -4.62
N VAL A 78 4.66 -1.46 -5.75
CA VAL A 78 4.32 -0.06 -6.05
C VAL A 78 2.90 0.17 -5.57
N ALA A 79 2.75 1.09 -4.61
CA ALA A 79 1.44 1.46 -4.12
C ALA A 79 0.66 2.28 -5.14
N SER A 80 -0.63 2.06 -5.21
CA SER A 80 -1.61 2.84 -5.96
C SER A 80 -2.66 3.39 -5.00
N LYS A 81 -3.26 4.52 -5.36
CA LYS A 81 -4.41 5.03 -4.61
C LYS A 81 -5.58 4.03 -4.69
N PRO A 82 -6.45 3.97 -3.66
CA PRO A 82 -7.64 3.14 -3.74
C PRO A 82 -8.55 3.56 -4.90
N HIS A 83 -9.09 2.57 -5.60
CA HIS A 83 -10.09 2.77 -6.64
C HIS A 83 -11.36 2.04 -6.26
N PHE A 84 -12.51 2.71 -6.37
CA PHE A 84 -13.80 2.07 -6.18
C PHE A 84 -14.20 1.33 -7.47
N ALA A 85 -14.61 0.08 -7.33
CA ALA A 85 -15.27 -0.67 -8.39
C ALA A 85 -16.76 -0.32 -8.46
N GLU A 86 -17.40 -0.10 -7.31
CA GLU A 86 -18.79 0.34 -7.20
C GLU A 86 -18.92 1.48 -6.18
N TYR A 87 -19.76 2.46 -6.51
CA TYR A 87 -20.07 3.61 -5.65
C TYR A 87 -21.50 3.51 -5.11
N PRO A 88 -21.76 3.99 -3.88
CA PRO A 88 -23.11 4.11 -3.37
C PRO A 88 -23.92 5.08 -4.23
N LYS A 89 -25.19 4.75 -4.47
CA LYS A 89 -26.12 5.60 -5.22
C LYS A 89 -27.05 6.35 -4.29
N ASN A 90 -27.30 7.62 -4.62
CA ASN A 90 -28.29 8.42 -3.91
C ASN A 90 -29.69 7.84 -4.13
N ALA A 91 -30.52 7.89 -3.09
CA ALA A 91 -31.90 7.42 -3.14
C ALA A 91 -32.78 8.30 -2.25
N ILE A 92 -34.03 8.49 -2.68
CA ILE A 92 -35.10 9.07 -1.88
C ILE A 92 -36.05 7.93 -1.54
N LEU A 93 -36.31 7.71 -0.26
CA LEU A 93 -37.08 6.57 0.21
C LEU A 93 -38.17 7.02 1.19
N PRO A 94 -39.33 6.32 1.23
CA PRO A 94 -40.33 6.54 2.28
C PRO A 94 -39.77 6.27 3.67
N GLU A 95 -40.40 6.84 4.70
CA GLU A 95 -40.09 6.47 6.09
C GLU A 95 -40.29 4.97 6.34
N ASN A 96 -39.51 4.42 7.26
CA ASN A 96 -39.48 3.01 7.64
C ASN A 96 -39.04 2.04 6.52
N SER A 97 -38.58 2.56 5.38
CA SER A 97 -37.97 1.76 4.32
C SER A 97 -36.56 1.26 4.68
N SER A 98 -36.01 0.40 3.82
CA SER A 98 -34.65 -0.14 3.93
C SER A 98 -33.92 -0.01 2.60
N ILE A 99 -32.59 0.13 2.63
CA ILE A 99 -31.74 0.22 1.44
C ILE A 99 -30.43 -0.53 1.63
N VAL A 100 -29.96 -1.15 0.55
CA VAL A 100 -28.60 -1.66 0.44
C VAL A 100 -27.77 -0.60 -0.29
N LEU A 101 -26.78 -0.02 0.39
CA LEU A 101 -25.77 0.82 -0.24
C LEU A 101 -24.58 -0.07 -0.60
N ARG A 102 -24.35 -0.23 -1.89
CA ARG A 102 -23.23 -0.99 -2.43
C ARG A 102 -22.00 -0.12 -2.55
N CYS A 103 -20.86 -0.65 -2.17
CA CYS A 103 -19.56 -0.01 -2.34
C CYS A 103 -18.49 -1.09 -2.29
N SER A 104 -17.60 -1.11 -3.28
CA SER A 104 -16.55 -2.11 -3.38
C SER A 104 -15.26 -1.49 -3.90
N ILE A 105 -14.12 -2.03 -3.46
CA ILE A 105 -12.78 -1.63 -3.89
C ILE A 105 -12.39 -2.50 -5.09
N ASN A 106 -11.79 -1.87 -6.10
CA ASN A 106 -11.16 -2.58 -7.19
C ASN A 106 -9.79 -3.10 -6.71
N GLU A 107 -9.77 -4.33 -6.18
CA GLU A 107 -8.58 -5.01 -5.65
C GLU A 107 -7.51 -5.29 -6.73
N ASP A 108 -7.88 -5.36 -8.01
CA ASP A 108 -6.93 -5.65 -9.09
C ASP A 108 -5.93 -4.49 -9.29
N ILE A 109 -6.42 -3.26 -9.12
CA ILE A 109 -5.64 -2.03 -9.34
C ILE A 109 -5.28 -1.30 -8.05
N THR A 110 -5.92 -1.62 -6.92
CA THR A 110 -5.63 -1.05 -5.60
C THR A 110 -4.55 -1.88 -4.92
N LYS A 111 -3.36 -1.30 -4.70
CA LYS A 111 -2.24 -1.97 -4.04
C LYS A 111 -1.60 -1.03 -3.02
N PRO A 112 -1.34 -1.49 -1.78
CA PRO A 112 -1.90 -2.70 -1.18
C PRO A 112 -3.43 -2.62 -1.05
N SER A 113 -4.09 -3.71 -0.68
CA SER A 113 -5.54 -3.72 -0.42
C SER A 113 -5.93 -2.61 0.55
N ALA A 114 -7.01 -1.92 0.23
CA ALA A 114 -7.49 -0.79 1.01
C ALA A 114 -8.63 -1.22 1.95
N THR A 115 -8.85 -0.43 2.99
CA THR A 115 -9.97 -0.63 3.93
C THR A 115 -11.12 0.29 3.56
N LEU A 116 -12.32 -0.27 3.39
CA LEU A 116 -13.55 0.49 3.20
C LEU A 116 -14.18 0.87 4.54
N ASN A 117 -14.39 2.16 4.77
CA ASN A 117 -15.08 2.67 5.96
C ASN A 117 -16.33 3.45 5.55
N TRP A 118 -17.44 3.19 6.23
CA TRP A 118 -18.70 3.89 6.03
C TRP A 118 -18.85 4.99 7.08
N LEU A 119 -19.18 6.19 6.61
CA LEU A 119 -19.47 7.34 7.46
C LEU A 119 -20.92 7.76 7.30
N MET A 120 -21.53 8.19 8.38
CA MET A 120 -22.83 8.86 8.40
C MET A 120 -22.63 10.20 9.11
N ASN A 121 -22.98 11.30 8.42
CA ASN A 121 -22.82 12.66 8.94
C ASN A 121 -21.39 12.97 9.45
N GLY A 122 -20.37 12.46 8.74
CA GLY A 122 -18.95 12.65 9.10
C GLY A 122 -18.42 11.71 10.17
N GLU A 123 -19.25 10.88 10.78
CA GLU A 123 -18.90 9.99 11.88
C GLU A 123 -18.95 8.51 11.47
N PRO A 124 -18.15 7.61 12.08
CA PRO A 124 -18.22 6.18 11.84
C PRO A 124 -19.65 5.66 11.98
N ILE A 125 -20.12 4.92 10.97
CA ILE A 125 -21.52 4.49 10.92
C ILE A 125 -21.90 3.62 12.12
N GLU A 126 -20.92 2.98 12.77
CA GLU A 126 -21.02 2.20 14.01
C GLU A 126 -21.75 2.94 15.12
N LYS A 127 -21.59 4.28 15.22
CA LYS A 127 -22.29 5.11 16.21
C LYS A 127 -23.81 5.12 16.05
N TYR A 128 -24.30 4.84 14.84
CA TYR A 128 -25.72 4.86 14.51
C TYR A 128 -26.36 3.46 14.51
N LEU A 129 -25.64 2.43 14.97
CA LEU A 129 -26.05 1.02 14.89
C LEU A 129 -26.79 0.49 16.13
N ASN A 130 -27.08 1.34 17.12
CA ASN A 130 -27.78 0.89 18.32
C ASN A 130 -29.26 0.58 18.03
N GLY A 131 -29.62 -0.70 18.12
CA GLY A 131 -30.97 -1.23 18.34
C GLY A 131 -31.95 -1.27 17.16
N LEU A 132 -31.94 -0.29 16.24
CA LEU A 132 -32.96 -0.16 15.17
C LEU A 132 -32.41 -0.31 13.74
N ARG A 133 -31.09 -0.18 13.56
CA ARG A 133 -30.42 -0.21 12.25
C ARG A 133 -29.43 -1.37 12.22
N LYS A 134 -29.78 -2.47 11.55
CA LYS A 134 -28.90 -3.64 11.39
C LYS A 134 -28.08 -3.52 10.12
N ILE A 135 -26.79 -3.21 10.23
CA ILE A 135 -25.83 -3.43 9.13
C ILE A 135 -25.57 -4.92 9.04
N GLY A 136 -25.94 -5.53 7.92
CA GLY A 136 -25.24 -6.71 7.43
C GLY A 136 -24.06 -6.20 6.59
N ARG A 137 -22.82 -6.49 7.00
CA ARG A 137 -21.70 -6.46 6.06
C ARG A 137 -21.90 -7.68 5.19
N ASN A 138 -22.31 -7.48 3.95
CA ASN A 138 -22.30 -8.55 2.97
C ASN A 138 -20.84 -8.88 2.63
N ASN A 139 -20.60 -10.05 2.03
CA ASN A 139 -19.26 -10.46 1.57
C ASN A 139 -18.61 -9.44 0.62
N ASP A 140 -19.41 -8.55 0.02
CA ASP A 140 -19.01 -7.48 -0.90
C ASP A 140 -18.84 -6.10 -0.23
N GLN A 141 -18.75 -6.04 1.10
CA GLN A 141 -18.58 -4.81 1.90
C GLN A 141 -19.74 -3.78 1.79
N SER A 142 -20.86 -4.15 1.15
CA SER A 142 -22.10 -3.37 1.14
C SER A 142 -22.70 -3.26 2.54
N ILE A 143 -23.44 -2.17 2.79
CA ILE A 143 -24.20 -1.98 4.03
C ILE A 143 -25.70 -2.00 3.76
N LEU A 144 -26.43 -2.67 4.66
CA LEU A 144 -27.89 -2.61 4.73
C LEU A 144 -28.30 -1.63 5.81
N LEU A 145 -29.07 -0.61 5.44
CA LEU A 145 -29.71 0.32 6.36
C LEU A 145 -31.19 -0.03 6.43
N LYS A 146 -31.72 -0.20 7.65
CA LYS A 146 -33.12 -0.55 7.89
C LYS A 146 -33.82 0.55 8.68
N SER A 147 -35.14 0.59 8.55
CA SER A 147 -36.03 1.44 9.35
C SER A 147 -35.56 2.90 9.33
N LEU A 148 -35.36 3.43 8.12
CA LEU A 148 -34.89 4.81 7.92
C LEU A 148 -35.95 5.81 8.40
N LYS A 149 -35.51 6.88 9.05
CA LYS A 149 -36.35 7.99 9.51
C LYS A 149 -36.11 9.20 8.62
N SER A 150 -37.11 10.08 8.48
CA SER A 150 -36.95 11.35 7.78
C SER A 150 -35.80 12.17 8.38
N ILE A 151 -35.07 12.87 7.50
CA ILE A 151 -34.10 13.88 7.88
C ILE A 151 -34.90 15.17 8.05
N ASN A 152 -35.21 15.53 9.30
CA ASN A 152 -35.84 16.82 9.63
C ASN A 152 -34.79 17.91 9.81
#